data_AF-A0A3B9GXZ6-F1
#
_entry.id   AF-A0A3B9GXZ6-F1
#
_cell.length_a   1.000
_cell.length_b   1.000
_cell.length_c   1.000
_cell.angle_alpha   90.00
_cell.angle_beta   90.00
_cell.angle_gamma   90.00
#
_symmetry.space_group_name_H-M   'P 1'
#
loop_
_entity.id
_entity.type
_entity.pdbx_description
1 polymer ?
#
loop_
_entity_poly.entity_id
_entity_poly.type
_entity_poly.pdbx_seq_one_letter_code
_entity_poly.pdbx_strand_id
1 'polypeptide(L)'
;MKEQPGTPAQYYLAGGGIASLAAAVFLIRDAGIAGEQITIFEKESRFGGSLDGAGDEDAGYLVRGGRMFEKNFVCTFNLLQSIPSGLPGPASAKEDIFAFNQDVPGSSRCRLIRNGAKADASLGLRLRDVRDLLRLTQA
;
A
#
# COMPACT_ATOMS: atom_id res chain seq x y z
N MET A 1 -2.01 48.99 -6.97
CA MET A 1 -0.86 48.12 -6.65
C MET A 1 -1.11 46.80 -7.37
N LYS A 2 -0.37 46.48 -8.43
CA LYS A 2 -0.50 45.19 -9.12
C LYS A 2 0.32 44.18 -8.32
N GLU A 3 -0.32 43.16 -7.76
CA GLU A 3 0.40 42.02 -7.20
C GLU A 3 1.27 41.43 -8.31
N GLN A 4 2.58 41.36 -8.07
CA GLN A 4 3.47 40.55 -8.89
C GLN A 4 3.10 39.09 -8.60
N PRO A 5 2.90 38.24 -9.62
CA PRO A 5 2.63 36.83 -9.37
C PRO A 5 3.84 36.26 -8.64
N GLY A 6 3.63 35.88 -7.38
CA GLY A 6 4.66 35.20 -6.58
C GLY A 6 5.12 33.95 -7.30
N THR A 7 6.40 33.59 -7.14
CA THR A 7 6.94 32.33 -7.65
C THR A 7 6.00 31.19 -7.22
N PRO A 8 5.62 30.28 -8.14
CA PRO A 8 4.73 29.17 -7.80
C PRO A 8 5.31 28.37 -6.64
N ALA A 9 4.45 27.98 -5.69
CA ALA A 9 4.86 27.23 -4.51
C ALA A 9 5.49 25.88 -4.91
N GLN A 10 6.59 25.51 -4.26
CA GLN A 10 7.27 24.23 -4.46
C GLN A 10 6.96 23.27 -3.31
N TYR A 11 6.78 21.99 -3.64
CA TYR A 11 6.44 20.92 -2.72
C TYR A 11 7.57 19.90 -2.67
N TYR A 12 8.10 19.65 -1.47
CA TYR A 12 9.24 18.78 -1.26
C TYR A 12 8.83 17.59 -0.38
N LEU A 13 9.10 16.37 -0.87
CA LEU A 13 8.71 15.13 -0.23
C LEU A 13 9.97 14.30 0.08
N ALA A 14 10.20 13.99 1.35
CA ALA A 14 11.37 13.23 1.79
C ALA A 14 11.06 11.72 1.82
N GLY A 15 11.83 10.94 1.05
CA GLY A 15 11.67 9.51 0.85
C GLY A 15 10.81 9.19 -0.37
N GLY A 16 11.21 8.17 -1.13
CA GLY A 16 10.55 7.70 -2.35
C GLY A 16 9.59 6.51 -2.12
N GLY A 17 9.13 6.32 -0.88
CA GLY A 17 8.15 5.29 -0.54
C GLY A 17 6.71 5.67 -0.89
N ILE A 18 5.79 4.74 -0.64
CA ILE A 18 4.36 4.88 -0.98
C ILE A 18 3.70 6.13 -0.39
N ALA A 19 4.15 6.60 0.77
CA ALA A 19 3.60 7.80 1.40
C ALA A 19 3.84 9.06 0.53
N SER A 20 5.09 9.30 0.12
CA SER A 20 5.44 10.44 -0.74
C SER A 20 4.84 10.30 -2.14
N LEU A 21 4.86 9.08 -2.70
CA LEU A 21 4.25 8.82 -4.01
C LEU A 21 2.74 9.11 -3.97
N ALA A 22 2.04 8.66 -2.92
CA ALA A 22 0.62 8.98 -2.73
C ALA A 22 0.38 10.48 -2.55
N ALA A 23 1.21 11.16 -1.76
CA ALA A 23 1.11 12.61 -1.57
C ALA A 23 1.27 13.37 -2.90
N ALA A 24 2.24 12.99 -3.74
CA ALA A 24 2.42 13.57 -5.07
C ALA A 24 1.18 13.37 -5.95
N VAL A 25 0.59 12.17 -5.96
CA VAL A 25 -0.64 11.91 -6.71
C VAL A 25 -1.79 12.79 -6.23
N PHE A 26 -2.01 12.92 -4.92
CA PHE A 26 -3.08 13.77 -4.40
C PHE A 26 -2.83 15.26 -4.67
N LEU A 27 -1.58 15.73 -4.61
CA LEU A 27 -1.23 17.11 -5.00
C LEU A 27 -1.59 17.40 -6.45
N ILE A 28 -1.27 16.47 -7.35
CA ILE A 28 -1.58 16.62 -8.78
C ILE A 28 -3.09 16.51 -9.01
N ARG A 29 -3.71 15.42 -8.54
CA ARG A 29 -5.07 15.04 -8.87
C ARG A 29 -6.12 15.92 -8.17
N ASP A 30 -5.93 16.20 -6.89
CA ASP A 30 -6.95 16.83 -6.05
C ASP A 30 -6.67 18.32 -5.80
N ALA A 31 -5.39 18.72 -5.78
CA ALA A 31 -4.99 20.11 -5.58
C ALA A 31 -4.58 20.84 -6.87
N GLY A 32 -4.55 20.16 -8.02
CA GLY A 32 -4.22 20.76 -9.32
C GLY A 32 -2.79 21.29 -9.43
N ILE A 33 -1.87 20.77 -8.61
CA ILE A 33 -0.47 21.18 -8.61
C ILE A 33 0.25 20.56 -9.79
N ALA A 34 1.02 21.37 -10.53
CA ALA A 34 1.80 20.89 -11.65
C ALA A 34 2.94 19.97 -11.16
N GLY A 35 3.23 18.89 -11.90
CA GLY A 35 4.24 17.92 -11.49
C GLY A 35 5.63 18.52 -11.32
N GLU A 36 5.96 19.55 -12.10
CA GLU A 36 7.21 20.31 -12.06
C GLU A 36 7.41 21.08 -10.74
N GLN A 37 6.32 21.28 -9.98
CA GLN A 37 6.35 21.91 -8.65
C GLN A 37 6.63 20.90 -7.52
N ILE A 38 6.67 19.60 -7.81
CA ILE A 38 6.82 18.54 -6.82
C ILE A 38 8.19 17.88 -6.98
N THR A 39 8.98 17.88 -5.91
CA THR A 39 10.28 17.18 -5.86
C THR A 39 10.25 16.11 -4.78
N ILE A 40 10.55 14.87 -5.16
CA ILE A 40 10.70 13.75 -4.21
C ILE A 40 12.19 13.45 -4.06
N PHE A 41 12.69 13.50 -2.83
CA PHE A 41 14.07 13.14 -2.50
C PHE A 41 14.13 11.69 -2.05
N GLU A 42 14.73 10.82 -2.86
CA GLU A 42 15.02 9.43 -2.52
C GLU A 42 16.54 9.25 -2.40
N LYS A 43 16.96 8.54 -1.36
CA LYS A 43 18.37 8.22 -1.12
C LYS A 43 18.82 7.03 -1.97
N GLU A 44 17.93 6.07 -2.17
CA GLU A 44 18.17 4.88 -2.97
C GLU A 44 18.13 5.18 -4.48
N SER A 45 18.65 4.25 -5.29
CA SER A 45 18.63 4.40 -6.75
C SER A 45 17.24 4.17 -7.38
N ARG A 46 16.25 3.76 -6.58
CA ARG A 46 14.89 3.42 -7.03
C ARG A 46 13.86 3.87 -6.01
N PHE A 47 12.69 4.26 -6.51
CA PHE A 47 11.50 4.51 -5.72
C PHE A 47 10.85 3.19 -5.25
N GLY A 48 9.96 3.30 -4.28
CA GLY A 48 9.15 2.21 -3.73
C GLY A 48 9.36 2.01 -2.23
N GLY A 49 10.56 2.34 -1.71
CA GLY A 49 10.90 2.12 -0.30
C GLY A 49 10.54 0.69 0.11
N SER A 50 9.77 0.52 1.17
CA SER A 50 9.32 -0.80 1.65
C SER A 50 8.39 -1.57 0.70
N LEU A 51 8.06 -1.08 -0.51
CA LEU A 51 7.27 -1.78 -1.53
C LEU A 51 8.11 -2.29 -2.71
N ASP A 52 9.38 -2.56 -2.50
CA ASP A 52 10.29 -3.06 -3.52
C ASP A 52 10.09 -4.56 -3.84
N GLY A 53 10.59 -4.91 -5.03
CA GLY A 53 10.95 -6.24 -5.48
C GLY A 53 12.15 -6.09 -6.43
N ALA A 54 13.11 -6.99 -6.34
CA ALA A 54 14.35 -6.92 -7.11
C ALA A 54 14.82 -8.32 -7.53
N GLY A 55 15.90 -8.36 -8.32
CA GLY A 55 16.48 -9.60 -8.82
C GLY A 55 15.99 -9.97 -10.21
N ASP A 56 16.52 -11.10 -10.70
CA ASP A 56 16.32 -11.63 -12.05
C ASP A 56 16.47 -13.16 -12.03
N GLU A 57 16.42 -13.79 -13.21
CA GLU A 57 16.51 -15.24 -13.35
C GLU A 57 17.89 -15.82 -12.99
N ASP A 58 18.96 -15.03 -13.12
CA ASP A 58 20.33 -15.47 -12.87
C ASP A 58 20.71 -15.33 -11.38
N ALA A 59 20.38 -14.20 -10.77
CA ALA A 59 20.68 -13.88 -9.37
C ALA A 59 19.58 -14.31 -8.38
N GLY A 60 18.40 -14.64 -8.90
CA GLY A 60 17.20 -14.97 -8.12
C GLY A 60 16.38 -13.74 -7.74
N TYR A 61 15.09 -13.97 -7.45
CA TYR A 61 14.14 -12.91 -7.11
C TYR A 61 14.09 -12.65 -5.59
N LEU A 62 14.06 -11.37 -5.22
CA LEU A 62 13.98 -10.91 -3.83
C LEU A 62 12.75 -10.03 -3.60
N VAL A 63 11.96 -10.39 -2.60
CA VAL A 63 10.85 -9.59 -2.08
C VAL A 63 11.06 -9.39 -0.58
N ARG A 64 11.23 -8.13 -0.14
CA ARG A 64 11.47 -7.82 1.29
C ARG A 64 10.27 -8.07 2.21
N GLY A 65 9.08 -8.31 1.64
CA GLY A 65 7.89 -8.70 2.38
C GLY A 65 6.64 -8.73 1.52
N GLY A 66 5.65 -9.54 1.90
CA GLY A 66 4.32 -9.47 1.32
C GLY A 66 3.53 -8.29 1.87
N ARG A 67 2.60 -7.75 1.07
CA ARG A 67 1.63 -6.74 1.53
C ARG A 67 0.24 -7.32 1.35
N MET A 68 -0.55 -7.26 2.41
CA MET A 68 -1.93 -7.73 2.41
C MET A 68 -2.85 -6.53 2.37
N PHE A 69 -3.76 -6.52 1.42
CA PHE A 69 -4.81 -5.51 1.32
C PHE A 69 -6.10 -6.08 1.86
N GLU A 70 -6.96 -5.21 2.36
CA GLU A 70 -8.35 -5.54 2.64
C GLU A 70 -9.26 -4.48 2.02
N LYS A 71 -10.43 -4.90 1.53
CA LYS A 71 -11.41 -4.11 0.76
C LYS A 71 -11.78 -2.77 1.41
N ASN A 72 -11.66 -2.66 2.73
CA ASN A 72 -11.98 -1.45 3.50
C ASN A 72 -10.84 -0.42 3.54
N PHE A 73 -9.74 -0.62 2.82
CA PHE A 73 -8.67 0.37 2.67
C PHE A 73 -9.10 1.49 1.71
N VAL A 74 -10.10 2.26 2.14
CA VAL A 74 -10.82 3.23 1.29
C VAL A 74 -9.90 4.29 0.69
N CYS A 75 -8.93 4.82 1.44
CA CYS A 75 -7.98 5.81 0.94
C CYS A 75 -7.02 5.21 -0.09
N THR A 76 -6.50 4.00 0.18
CA THR A 76 -5.61 3.29 -0.73
C THR A 76 -6.31 2.98 -2.04
N PHE A 77 -7.54 2.47 -1.99
CA PHE A 77 -8.28 2.15 -3.20
C PHE A 77 -8.82 3.39 -3.92
N ASN A 78 -9.10 4.48 -3.22
CA ASN A 78 -9.34 5.77 -3.87
C ASN A 78 -8.11 6.25 -4.66
N LEU A 79 -6.91 6.12 -4.11
CA LEU A 79 -5.66 6.42 -4.80
C LEU A 79 -5.46 5.50 -6.03
N LEU A 80 -5.53 4.19 -5.82
CA LEU A 80 -5.23 3.19 -6.86
C LEU A 80 -6.28 3.16 -7.99
N GLN A 81 -7.50 3.67 -7.77
CA GLN A 81 -8.50 3.85 -8.83
C GLN A 81 -8.02 4.83 -9.91
N SER A 82 -7.19 5.82 -9.55
CA SER A 82 -6.63 6.81 -10.50
C SER A 82 -5.31 6.39 -11.14
N ILE A 83 -4.72 5.26 -10.72
CA ILE A 83 -3.47 4.75 -11.28
C ILE A 83 -3.79 3.71 -12.35
N PRO A 84 -3.29 3.84 -13.59
CA PRO A 84 -3.49 2.83 -14.64
C PRO A 84 -2.91 1.46 -14.25
N SER A 85 -3.58 0.37 -14.63
CA SER A 85 -3.19 -1.01 -14.29
C SER A 85 -1.84 -1.44 -14.90
N GLY A 86 -1.56 -1.01 -16.13
CA GLY A 86 -0.41 -1.49 -16.90
C GLY A 86 -0.58 -2.90 -17.49
N LEU A 87 -1.63 -3.63 -17.10
CA LEU A 87 -2.01 -4.93 -17.68
C LEU A 87 -3.18 -4.81 -18.66
N PRO A 88 -3.31 -5.73 -19.64
CA PRO A 88 -4.46 -5.78 -20.53
C PRO A 88 -5.75 -6.10 -19.76
N GLY A 89 -6.81 -5.32 -19.99
CA GLY A 89 -8.15 -5.55 -19.41
C GLY A 89 -8.53 -4.51 -18.36
N PRO A 90 -7.98 -4.55 -17.13
CA PRO A 90 -8.34 -3.60 -16.08
C PRO A 90 -7.90 -2.17 -16.41
N ALA A 91 -8.77 -1.18 -16.20
CA ALA A 91 -8.43 0.22 -16.48
C ALA A 91 -7.54 0.83 -15.40
N SER A 92 -7.66 0.36 -14.15
CA SER A 92 -6.90 0.87 -13.00
C SER A 92 -6.25 -0.24 -12.18
N ALA A 93 -5.20 0.11 -11.43
CA ALA A 93 -4.54 -0.79 -10.50
C ALA A 93 -5.51 -1.33 -9.43
N LYS A 94 -6.51 -0.53 -9.02
CA LYS A 94 -7.58 -1.03 -8.17
C LYS A 94 -8.39 -2.12 -8.86
N GLU A 95 -8.87 -1.89 -10.07
CA GLU A 95 -9.67 -2.90 -10.80
C GLU A 95 -8.92 -4.20 -10.97
N ASP A 96 -7.63 -4.12 -11.30
CA ASP A 96 -6.74 -5.28 -11.43
C ASP A 96 -6.68 -6.09 -10.12
N ILE A 97 -6.39 -5.42 -9.00
CA ILE A 97 -6.33 -6.06 -7.68
C ILE A 97 -7.67 -6.73 -7.33
N PHE A 98 -8.80 -6.07 -7.59
CA PHE A 98 -10.11 -6.61 -7.26
C PHE A 98 -10.49 -7.80 -8.15
N ALA A 99 -10.21 -7.73 -9.46
CA ALA A 99 -10.44 -8.83 -10.39
C ALA A 99 -9.63 -10.07 -9.98
N PHE A 100 -8.33 -9.90 -9.72
CA PHE A 100 -7.48 -10.99 -9.26
C PHE A 100 -7.98 -11.64 -7.97
N ASN A 101 -8.38 -10.84 -6.97
CA ASN A 101 -8.86 -11.38 -5.69
C ASN A 101 -10.25 -12.04 -5.81
N GLN A 102 -11.05 -11.69 -6.82
CA GLN A 102 -12.30 -12.39 -7.12
C GLN A 102 -12.01 -13.79 -7.69
N ASP A 103 -11.04 -13.90 -8.59
CA ASP A 103 -10.65 -15.16 -9.22
C ASP A 103 -9.83 -16.06 -8.29
N VAL A 104 -9.04 -15.46 -7.38
CA VAL A 104 -8.14 -16.16 -6.45
C VAL A 104 -8.45 -15.77 -4.99
N PRO A 105 -9.50 -16.32 -4.38
CA PRO A 105 -9.87 -15.99 -3.01
C PRO A 105 -8.79 -16.43 -2.02
N GLY A 106 -8.25 -15.47 -1.26
CA GLY A 106 -7.27 -15.76 -0.22
C GLY A 106 -7.86 -16.60 0.92
N SER A 107 -7.30 -17.79 1.17
CA SER A 107 -7.64 -18.62 2.33
C SER A 107 -6.45 -19.44 2.80
N SER A 108 -6.34 -19.67 4.11
CA SER A 108 -5.27 -20.50 4.70
C SER A 108 -5.83 -21.87 5.12
N ARG A 109 -5.34 -22.94 4.49
CA ARG A 109 -5.71 -24.33 4.85
C ARG A 109 -4.88 -24.91 6.01
N CYS A 110 -3.70 -24.33 6.24
CA CYS A 110 -2.77 -24.71 7.30
C CYS A 110 -2.11 -23.44 7.86
N ARG A 111 -2.78 -22.79 8.81
CA ARG A 111 -2.34 -21.50 9.35
C ARG A 111 -1.22 -21.63 10.38
N LEU A 112 -1.27 -22.69 11.18
CA LEU A 112 -0.32 -23.00 12.25
C LEU A 112 0.18 -24.44 12.10
N ILE A 113 1.48 -24.62 12.30
CA ILE A 113 2.15 -25.93 12.28
C ILE A 113 2.87 -26.10 13.62
N ARG A 114 2.73 -27.28 14.22
CA ARG A 114 3.44 -27.67 15.44
C ARG A 114 3.94 -29.10 15.28
N ASN A 115 5.21 -29.33 15.57
CA ASN A 115 5.86 -30.65 15.46
C ASN A 115 5.66 -31.29 14.07
N GLY A 116 5.76 -30.49 13.00
CA GLY A 116 5.60 -30.97 11.62
C GLY A 116 4.16 -31.28 11.19
N ALA A 117 3.16 -31.09 12.05
CA ALA A 117 1.75 -31.32 11.74
C ALA A 117 0.90 -30.05 11.85
N LYS A 118 -0.23 -30.03 11.14
CA LYS A 118 -1.23 -28.97 11.26
C LYS A 118 -1.71 -28.88 12.72
N ALA A 119 -1.65 -27.69 13.29
CA ALA A 119 -2.12 -27.41 14.64
C ALA A 119 -3.53 -26.79 14.63
N ASP A 120 -4.18 -26.78 15.79
CA ASP A 120 -5.41 -26.02 15.99
C ASP A 120 -5.13 -24.52 15.82
N ALA A 121 -5.95 -23.86 15.00
CA ALA A 121 -5.88 -22.43 14.72
C ALA A 121 -7.04 -21.65 15.34
N SER A 122 -7.84 -22.29 16.21
CA SER A 122 -8.83 -21.61 17.02
C SER A 122 -8.14 -20.56 17.91
N LEU A 123 -8.84 -19.45 18.20
CA LEU A 123 -8.27 -18.37 19.01
C LEU A 123 -8.03 -18.78 20.47
N GLY A 124 -8.68 -19.86 20.95
CA GLY A 124 -8.52 -20.37 22.31
C GLY A 124 -8.88 -19.39 23.44
N LEU A 125 -9.63 -18.32 23.14
CA LEU A 125 -9.92 -17.25 24.08
C LEU A 125 -10.87 -17.70 25.19
N ARG A 126 -10.53 -17.39 26.44
CA ARG A 126 -11.41 -17.56 27.61
C ARG A 126 -12.14 -16.26 27.89
N LEU A 127 -13.16 -16.32 28.73
CA LEU A 127 -13.92 -15.13 29.16
C LEU A 127 -13.04 -14.00 29.70
N ARG A 128 -11.96 -14.35 30.41
CA ARG A 128 -10.99 -13.36 30.88
C ARG A 128 -10.31 -12.64 29.72
N ASP A 129 -9.88 -13.39 28.70
CA ASP A 129 -9.12 -12.86 27.57
C ASP A 129 -10.02 -11.95 26.72
N VAL A 130 -11.31 -12.33 26.56
CA VAL A 130 -12.34 -11.48 25.94
C VAL A 130 -12.57 -10.19 26.73
N ARG A 131 -12.70 -10.27 28.06
CA ARG A 131 -12.84 -9.08 28.91
C ARG A 131 -11.62 -8.15 28.77
N ASP A 132 -10.42 -8.72 28.70
CA ASP A 132 -9.20 -7.94 28.54
C ASP A 132 -9.15 -7.26 27.15
N LEU A 133 -9.60 -7.93 26.08
CA LEU A 133 -9.78 -7.29 24.77
C LEU A 133 -10.79 -6.15 24.80
N LEU A 134 -11.93 -6.32 25.48
CA LEU A 134 -12.96 -5.27 25.61
C LEU A 134 -12.46 -4.05 26.39
N ARG A 135 -11.52 -4.23 27.33
CA ARG A 135 -10.92 -3.10 28.05
C ARG A 135 -10.07 -2.23 27.12
N LEU A 136 -9.43 -2.81 26.11
CA LEU A 136 -8.64 -2.05 25.13
C LEU A 136 -9.51 -1.11 24.28
N THR A 137 -10.80 -1.41 24.10
CA THR A 137 -11.71 -0.58 23.29
C THR A 137 -12.37 0.54 24.09
N GLN A 138 -12.18 0.58 25.41
CA GLN A 138 -12.77 1.59 26.31
C GLN A 138 -11.72 2.58 26.85
N ALA A 139 -10.45 2.42 26.44
CA ALA A 139 -9.34 3.29 26.80
C ALA A 139 -9.18 4.45 25.81
#